data_AF-A0A160T2T3-F1
#
_entry.id   AF-A0A160T2T3-F1
#
_cell.length_a   1.000
_cell.length_b   1.000
_cell.length_c   1.000
_cell.angle_alpha   90.00
_cell.angle_beta   90.00
_cell.angle_gamma   90.00
#
_symmetry.space_group_name_H-M   'P 1'
#
loop_
_entity.id
_entity.type
_entity.pdbx_description
1 polymer ?
#
loop_
_entity_poly.entity_id
_entity_poly.type
_entity_poly.pdbx_seq_one_letter_code
_entity_poly.pdbx_strand_id
1 'polypeptide(L)'
;MDDQVAPPEPSPGAKTQQKVGAASRYAKWRRPEPSPEYLQDRRIHRRAELWETIVVTLATLATVWAGYQAGNWNSAQTVIGNRALSLRVESSQLSTRGYQSRAIDVGLFADWISAYAVGDTRVADFLRARFRDEFRPAFDAWLSEDPFADVDAPDTPFDMPEYRVAALVEAAAKLEDAENFGRQAEMSGNIGDQYTLSVVILAASLLLAGIANRFEWAELRAVVVGAALIVLLYCVINIIRLPVF
;
A
#
# COMPACT_ATOMS: atom_id res chain seq x y z
N MET A 1 -2.63 -124.40 -16.94
CA MET A 1 -2.55 -123.51 -18.11
C MET A 1 -1.99 -122.21 -17.62
N ASP A 2 -0.66 -122.22 -17.59
CA ASP A 2 0.32 -121.17 -17.89
C ASP A 2 -0.16 -119.71 -17.88
N ASP A 3 0.51 -118.84 -17.13
CA ASP A 3 1.73 -118.24 -17.68
C ASP A 3 2.64 -117.59 -16.62
N GLN A 4 3.95 -117.74 -16.83
CA GLN A 4 5.05 -117.09 -16.13
C GLN A 4 5.28 -115.67 -16.66
N VAL A 5 5.53 -114.69 -15.78
CA VAL A 5 6.47 -113.59 -16.05
C VAL A 5 7.26 -113.25 -14.76
N ALA A 6 8.57 -113.12 -14.90
CA ALA A 6 9.60 -112.95 -13.86
C ALA A 6 9.90 -111.44 -13.51
N PRO A 7 10.66 -111.12 -12.43
CA PRO A 7 10.74 -109.84 -11.67
C PRO A 7 11.93 -108.93 -12.16
N PRO A 8 12.37 -107.75 -11.58
CA PRO A 8 12.51 -107.29 -10.15
C PRO A 8 12.22 -105.76 -9.92
N GLU A 9 12.33 -105.07 -8.77
CA GLU A 9 13.43 -104.80 -7.80
C GLU A 9 12.90 -104.03 -6.53
N PRO A 10 13.70 -103.81 -5.46
CA PRO A 10 13.24 -103.77 -4.07
C PRO A 10 12.76 -102.40 -3.55
N SER A 11 11.76 -102.40 -2.66
CA SER A 11 11.33 -101.22 -1.92
C SER A 11 12.10 -101.06 -0.60
N PRO A 12 12.77 -99.91 -0.36
CA PRO A 12 13.66 -99.76 0.78
C PRO A 12 12.96 -99.26 2.04
N GLY A 13 13.25 -99.92 3.15
CA GLY A 13 13.64 -99.24 4.39
C GLY A 13 12.51 -98.86 5.36
N ALA A 14 12.16 -99.78 6.24
CA ALA A 14 11.52 -99.47 7.51
C ALA A 14 12.45 -98.61 8.40
N LYS A 15 11.95 -97.47 8.90
CA LYS A 15 12.59 -96.70 9.97
C LYS A 15 11.55 -96.24 11.01
N THR A 16 11.69 -96.84 12.19
CA THR A 16 11.59 -96.27 13.54
C THR A 16 10.57 -95.17 13.82
N GLN A 17 9.55 -95.51 14.62
CA GLN A 17 8.66 -94.58 15.29
C GLN A 17 9.42 -93.66 16.24
N GLN A 18 9.27 -92.34 16.06
CA GLN A 18 9.60 -91.35 17.07
C GLN A 18 8.38 -90.42 17.25
N LYS A 19 7.71 -90.55 18.40
CA LYS A 19 6.66 -89.62 18.83
C LYS A 19 7.27 -88.24 18.99
N VAL A 20 6.89 -87.30 18.15
CA VAL A 20 7.20 -85.87 18.34
C VAL A 20 5.91 -85.14 18.61
N GLY A 21 5.74 -84.70 19.85
CA GLY A 21 4.65 -83.82 20.25
C GLY A 21 4.71 -82.52 19.46
N ALA A 22 3.66 -82.22 18.71
CA ALA A 22 3.48 -80.92 18.09
C ALA A 22 3.05 -79.89 19.15
N ALA A 23 3.99 -79.45 19.97
CA ALA A 23 3.84 -78.22 20.72
C ALA A 23 3.91 -77.07 19.69
N SER A 24 2.78 -76.42 19.44
CA SER A 24 2.70 -75.23 18.60
C SER A 24 3.61 -74.13 19.17
N ARG A 25 4.77 -73.93 18.53
CA ARG A 25 5.69 -72.83 18.84
C ARG A 25 5.19 -71.58 18.14
N TYR A 26 4.19 -70.91 18.71
CA TYR A 26 3.96 -69.50 18.41
C TYR A 26 5.17 -68.72 18.93
N ALA A 27 6.17 -68.52 18.07
CA ALA A 27 7.21 -67.54 18.32
C ALA A 27 6.52 -66.17 18.42
N LYS A 28 6.41 -65.67 19.64
CA LYS A 28 5.89 -64.34 19.94
C LYS A 28 6.85 -63.34 19.28
N TRP A 29 6.51 -62.84 18.10
CA TRP A 29 7.21 -61.75 17.44
C TRP A 29 7.28 -60.57 18.40
N ARG A 30 8.39 -60.43 19.15
CA ARG A 30 8.69 -59.22 19.90
C ARG A 30 8.92 -58.16 18.83
N ARG A 31 7.97 -57.22 18.71
CA ARG A 31 8.22 -55.99 17.96
C ARG A 31 9.53 -55.41 18.49
N PRO A 32 10.52 -55.08 17.64
CA PRO A 32 11.72 -54.40 18.10
C PRO A 32 11.28 -53.20 18.94
N GLU A 33 11.73 -53.12 20.19
CA GLU A 33 11.49 -51.93 21.00
C GLU A 33 12.16 -50.77 20.26
N PRO A 34 11.43 -49.67 19.98
CA PRO A 34 12.00 -48.56 19.22
C PRO A 34 13.23 -48.05 19.97
N SER A 35 14.38 -48.00 19.28
CA SER A 35 15.61 -47.52 19.91
C SER A 35 15.40 -46.08 20.43
N PRO A 36 16.09 -45.68 21.51
CA PRO A 36 16.00 -44.32 22.05
C PRO A 36 16.23 -43.23 20.98
N GLU A 37 17.08 -43.53 19.99
CA GLU A 37 17.42 -42.68 18.85
C GLU A 37 16.22 -42.47 17.90
N TYR A 38 15.48 -43.53 17.54
CA TYR A 38 14.25 -43.42 16.74
C TYR A 38 13.14 -42.63 17.47
N LEU A 39 13.06 -42.74 18.80
CA LEU A 39 12.09 -41.98 19.59
C LEU A 39 12.44 -40.49 19.68
N GLN A 40 13.73 -40.17 19.73
CA GLN A 40 14.24 -38.80 19.75
C GLN A 40 14.04 -38.10 18.41
N ASP A 41 14.36 -38.77 17.30
CA ASP A 41 14.17 -38.24 15.94
C ASP A 41 12.68 -37.98 15.65
N ARG A 42 11.79 -38.90 16.03
CA ARG A 42 10.33 -38.72 15.92
C ARG A 42 9.79 -37.55 16.73
N ARG A 43 10.38 -37.25 17.90
CA ARG A 43 9.99 -36.08 18.72
C ARG A 43 10.46 -34.78 18.09
N ILE A 44 11.66 -34.75 17.51
CA ILE A 44 12.20 -33.58 16.79
C ILE A 44 11.35 -33.29 15.56
N HIS A 45 11.04 -34.33 14.76
CA HIS A 45 10.19 -34.21 13.58
C HIS A 45 8.80 -33.66 13.92
N ARG A 46 8.13 -34.22 14.95
CA ARG A 46 6.81 -33.74 15.38
C ARG A 46 6.83 -32.29 15.88
N ARG A 47 7.90 -31.88 16.57
CA ARG A 47 8.06 -30.49 17.02
C ARG A 47 8.29 -29.54 15.85
N ALA A 48 9.09 -29.96 14.86
CA ALA A 48 9.33 -29.19 13.64
C ALA A 48 8.03 -29.00 12.84
N GLU A 49 7.26 -30.07 12.61
CA GLU A 49 5.99 -30.03 11.89
C GLU A 49 4.96 -29.08 12.55
N LEU A 50 4.90 -29.08 13.89
CA LEU A 50 4.06 -28.16 14.64
C LEU A 50 4.52 -26.71 14.50
N TRP A 51 5.83 -26.45 14.57
CA TRP A 51 6.39 -25.11 14.38
C TRP A 51 6.20 -24.60 12.96
N GLU A 52 6.40 -25.43 11.95
CA GLU A 52 6.15 -25.10 10.54
C GLU A 52 4.69 -24.69 10.32
N THR A 53 3.75 -25.49 10.84
CA THR A 53 2.31 -25.19 10.74
C THR A 53 1.97 -23.85 11.40
N ILE A 54 2.53 -23.58 12.59
CA ILE A 54 2.32 -22.32 13.30
C ILE A 54 2.88 -21.13 12.49
N VAL A 55 4.11 -21.24 12.01
CA VAL A 55 4.77 -20.16 11.26
C VAL A 55 4.02 -19.85 9.98
N VAL A 56 3.64 -20.88 9.20
CA VAL A 56 2.87 -20.69 7.96
C VAL A 56 1.50 -20.05 8.27
N THR A 57 0.78 -20.55 9.27
CA THR A 57 -0.53 -20.01 9.64
C THR A 57 -0.44 -18.54 10.06
N LEU A 58 0.52 -18.20 10.92
CA LEU A 58 0.74 -16.81 11.35
C LEU A 58 1.15 -15.91 10.19
N ALA A 59 2.02 -16.39 9.30
CA ALA A 59 2.43 -15.64 8.12
C ALA A 59 1.25 -15.38 7.18
N THR A 60 0.38 -16.37 6.97
CA THR A 60 -0.84 -16.22 6.18
C THR A 60 -1.77 -15.18 6.81
N LEU A 61 -2.01 -15.25 8.12
CA LEU A 61 -2.84 -14.26 8.81
C LEU A 61 -2.25 -12.85 8.73
N ALA A 62 -0.94 -12.70 8.93
CA ALA A 62 -0.24 -11.42 8.78
C ALA A 62 -0.34 -10.88 7.35
N THR A 63 -0.25 -11.75 6.34
CA THR A 63 -0.37 -11.39 4.93
C THR A 63 -1.77 -10.89 4.61
N VAL A 64 -2.81 -11.61 5.05
CA VAL A 64 -4.21 -11.22 4.85
C VAL A 64 -4.52 -9.90 5.58
N TRP A 65 -4.05 -9.76 6.82
CA TRP A 65 -4.23 -8.53 7.60
C TRP A 65 -3.56 -7.32 6.94
N ALA A 66 -2.30 -7.46 6.52
CA ALA A 66 -1.59 -6.39 5.83
C ALA A 66 -2.26 -6.03 4.50
N GLY A 67 -2.71 -7.01 3.71
CA GLY A 67 -3.45 -6.76 2.47
C GLY A 67 -4.77 -6.00 2.70
N TYR A 68 -5.52 -6.36 3.75
CA TYR A 68 -6.75 -5.65 4.14
C TYR A 68 -6.45 -4.19 4.53
N GLN A 69 -5.46 -3.96 5.37
CA GLN A 69 -5.09 -2.61 5.80
C GLN A 69 -4.56 -1.76 4.64
N ALA A 70 -3.73 -2.33 3.75
CA ALA A 70 -3.30 -1.65 2.53
C ALA A 70 -4.50 -1.19 1.68
N GLY A 71 -5.50 -2.05 1.50
CA GLY A 71 -6.72 -1.72 0.76
C GLY A 71 -7.50 -0.56 1.38
N ASN A 72 -7.67 -0.56 2.71
CA ASN A 72 -8.40 0.50 3.42
C ASN A 72 -7.68 1.86 3.33
N TRP A 73 -6.37 1.88 3.59
CA TRP A 73 -5.56 3.09 3.52
C TRP A 73 -5.47 3.65 2.10
N ASN A 74 -5.32 2.80 1.08
CA ASN A 74 -5.32 3.23 -0.33
C ASN A 74 -6.72 3.73 -0.78
N SER A 75 -7.79 3.14 -0.25
CA SER A 75 -9.14 3.64 -0.47
C SER A 75 -9.32 5.04 0.13
N ALA A 76 -8.87 5.25 1.36
CA ALA A 76 -8.89 6.57 2.00
C ALA A 76 -8.04 7.60 1.26
N GLN A 77 -6.82 7.24 0.86
CA GLN A 77 -5.97 8.08 -0.02
C GLN A 77 -6.74 8.50 -1.27
N THR A 78 -7.44 7.57 -1.92
CA THR A 78 -8.20 7.86 -3.14
C THR A 78 -9.36 8.83 -2.88
N VAL A 79 -10.14 8.60 -1.82
CA VAL A 79 -11.28 9.46 -1.46
C VAL A 79 -10.82 10.87 -1.10
N ILE A 80 -9.80 10.98 -0.25
CA ILE A 80 -9.23 12.26 0.18
C ILE A 80 -8.56 12.97 -1.01
N GLY A 81 -7.83 12.23 -1.84
CA GLY A 81 -7.17 12.76 -3.04
C GLY A 81 -8.17 13.29 -4.07
N ASN A 82 -9.29 12.61 -4.27
CA ASN A 82 -10.37 13.09 -5.12
C ASN A 82 -10.97 14.41 -4.60
N ARG A 83 -11.07 14.57 -3.28
CA ARG A 83 -11.52 15.84 -2.67
C ARG A 83 -10.52 16.96 -2.95
N ALA A 84 -9.23 16.71 -2.79
CA ALA A 84 -8.17 17.67 -3.13
C ALA A 84 -8.23 18.06 -4.63
N LEU A 85 -8.42 17.09 -5.52
CA LEU A 85 -8.53 17.34 -6.96
C LEU A 85 -9.76 18.20 -7.30
N SER A 86 -10.92 17.90 -6.72
CA SER A 86 -12.14 18.70 -6.89
C SER A 86 -11.90 20.16 -6.52
N LEU A 87 -11.27 20.41 -5.37
CA LEU A 87 -10.96 21.76 -4.89
C LEU A 87 -9.94 22.48 -5.78
N ARG A 88 -8.95 21.77 -6.33
CA ARG A 88 -8.02 22.34 -7.35
C ARG A 88 -8.75 22.76 -8.62
N VAL A 89 -9.73 21.98 -9.06
CA VAL A 89 -10.55 22.33 -10.23
C VAL A 89 -11.41 23.57 -9.93
N GLU A 90 -12.10 23.61 -8.79
CA GLU A 90 -12.86 24.79 -8.33
C GLU A 90 -11.97 26.04 -8.24
N SER A 91 -10.79 25.92 -7.62
CA SER A 91 -9.81 27.00 -7.53
C SER A 91 -9.36 27.52 -8.90
N SER A 92 -9.11 26.62 -9.85
CA SER A 92 -8.71 26.99 -11.22
C SER A 92 -9.83 27.72 -11.98
N GLN A 93 -11.07 27.28 -11.82
CA GLN A 93 -12.24 27.96 -12.40
C GLN A 93 -12.41 29.36 -11.82
N LEU A 94 -12.30 29.51 -10.50
CA LEU A 94 -12.38 30.80 -9.81
C LEU A 94 -11.22 31.72 -10.19
N SER A 95 -9.99 31.18 -10.26
CA SER A 95 -8.80 31.90 -10.73
C SER A 95 -9.02 32.46 -12.13
N THR A 96 -9.53 31.64 -13.05
CA THR A 96 -9.83 32.06 -14.43
C THR A 96 -10.83 33.22 -14.45
N ARG A 97 -11.94 33.12 -13.70
CA ARG A 97 -12.93 34.20 -13.59
C ARG A 97 -12.35 35.47 -12.97
N GLY A 98 -11.50 35.30 -11.95
CA GLY A 98 -10.83 36.41 -11.27
C GLY A 98 -9.82 37.13 -12.17
N TYR A 99 -9.05 36.41 -12.98
CA TYR A 99 -8.15 37.02 -13.95
C TYR A 99 -8.88 37.67 -15.13
N GLN A 100 -10.01 37.09 -15.60
CA GLN A 100 -10.88 37.75 -16.58
C GLN A 100 -11.43 39.07 -16.04
N SER A 101 -11.90 39.05 -14.80
CA SER A 101 -12.36 40.22 -14.05
C SER A 101 -11.28 41.31 -13.96
N ARG A 102 -10.06 40.93 -13.54
CA ARG A 102 -8.91 41.83 -13.50
C ARG A 102 -8.54 42.38 -14.89
N ALA A 103 -8.59 41.56 -15.94
CA ALA A 103 -8.31 42.00 -17.30
C ALA A 103 -9.34 43.04 -17.79
N ILE A 104 -10.62 42.86 -17.45
CA ILE A 104 -11.67 43.85 -17.73
C ILE A 104 -11.38 45.17 -17.01
N ASP A 105 -11.00 45.12 -15.73
CA ASP A 105 -10.68 46.32 -14.96
C ASP A 105 -9.45 47.05 -15.53
N VAL A 106 -8.38 46.32 -15.89
CA VAL A 106 -7.18 46.87 -16.53
C VAL A 106 -7.52 47.53 -17.87
N GLY A 107 -8.36 46.90 -18.69
CA GLY A 107 -8.80 47.47 -19.97
C GLY A 107 -9.60 48.76 -19.78
N LEU A 108 -10.60 48.76 -18.90
CA LEU A 108 -11.40 49.94 -18.60
C LEU A 108 -10.57 51.07 -17.98
N PHE A 109 -9.59 50.75 -17.14
CA PHE A 109 -8.67 51.74 -16.58
C PHE A 109 -7.75 52.34 -17.65
N ALA A 110 -7.20 51.52 -18.55
CA ALA A 110 -6.37 51.99 -19.65
C ALA A 110 -7.13 52.94 -20.60
N ASP A 111 -8.39 52.63 -20.88
CA ASP A 111 -9.27 53.51 -21.66
C ASP A 111 -9.57 54.81 -20.88
N TRP A 112 -9.82 54.70 -19.58
CA TRP A 112 -10.14 55.83 -18.71
C TRP A 112 -8.96 56.81 -18.61
N ILE A 113 -7.75 56.31 -18.33
CA ILE A 113 -6.56 57.15 -18.17
C ILE A 113 -6.19 57.84 -19.49
N SER A 114 -6.42 57.17 -20.62
CA SER A 114 -6.24 57.75 -21.96
C SER A 114 -7.20 58.92 -22.20
N ALA A 115 -8.49 58.77 -21.83
CA ALA A 115 -9.48 59.85 -21.93
C ALA A 115 -9.18 61.01 -20.97
N TYR A 116 -8.75 60.69 -19.74
CA TYR A 116 -8.34 61.68 -18.75
C TYR A 116 -7.14 62.51 -19.24
N ALA A 117 -6.12 61.86 -19.82
CA ALA A 117 -4.90 62.53 -20.29
C ALA A 117 -5.14 63.57 -21.39
N VAL A 118 -6.18 63.38 -22.23
CA VAL A 118 -6.56 64.34 -23.28
C VAL A 118 -7.66 65.31 -22.84
N GLY A 119 -8.11 65.24 -21.58
CA GLY A 119 -9.13 66.11 -21.01
C GLY A 119 -10.57 65.81 -21.46
N ASP A 120 -10.85 64.61 -22.01
CA ASP A 120 -12.23 64.20 -22.38
C ASP A 120 -12.98 63.67 -21.15
N THR A 121 -13.44 64.61 -20.32
CA THR A 121 -14.16 64.31 -19.07
C THR A 121 -15.44 63.52 -19.32
N ARG A 122 -16.13 63.74 -20.45
CA ARG A 122 -17.35 63.02 -20.81
C ARG A 122 -17.08 61.53 -21.00
N VAL A 123 -16.00 61.17 -21.69
CA VAL A 123 -15.62 59.75 -21.88
C VAL A 123 -15.08 59.16 -20.59
N ALA A 124 -14.27 59.91 -19.83
CA ALA A 124 -13.76 59.47 -18.54
C ALA A 124 -14.89 59.14 -17.54
N ASP A 125 -15.87 60.02 -17.37
CA ASP A 125 -17.02 59.80 -16.47
C ASP A 125 -17.87 58.61 -16.94
N PHE A 126 -18.04 58.45 -18.26
CA PHE A 126 -18.74 57.32 -18.86
C PHE A 126 -18.06 55.97 -18.58
N LEU A 127 -16.73 55.92 -18.61
CA LEU A 127 -15.94 54.73 -18.30
C LEU A 127 -15.93 54.44 -16.80
N ARG A 128 -15.77 55.46 -15.95
CA ARG A 128 -15.81 55.33 -14.49
C ARG A 128 -17.13 54.74 -14.00
N ALA A 129 -18.26 55.16 -14.59
CA ALA A 129 -19.57 54.59 -14.27
C ALA A 129 -19.69 53.07 -14.55
N ARG A 130 -18.84 52.52 -15.42
CA ARG A 130 -18.82 51.09 -15.81
C ARG A 130 -17.81 50.25 -15.03
N PHE A 131 -16.98 50.87 -14.21
CA PHE A 131 -16.09 50.13 -13.32
C PHE A 131 -16.90 49.15 -12.47
N ARG A 132 -16.36 47.93 -12.35
CA ARG A 132 -16.95 46.88 -11.52
C ARG A 132 -16.96 47.32 -10.06
N ASP A 133 -17.95 46.86 -9.30
CA ASP A 133 -18.10 47.24 -7.89
C ASP A 133 -16.89 46.83 -7.03
N GLU A 134 -16.17 45.78 -7.43
CA GLU A 134 -14.91 45.35 -6.78
C GLU A 134 -13.71 46.26 -7.11
N PHE A 135 -13.75 47.00 -8.21
CA PHE A 135 -12.66 47.89 -8.64
C PHE A 135 -12.83 49.32 -8.15
N ARG A 136 -14.07 49.83 -8.07
CA ARG A 136 -14.37 51.21 -7.68
C ARG A 136 -13.72 51.66 -6.37
N PRO A 137 -13.72 50.88 -5.27
CA PRO A 137 -13.11 51.30 -4.01
C PRO A 137 -11.61 51.57 -4.15
N ALA A 138 -10.90 50.69 -4.88
CA ALA A 138 -9.48 50.84 -5.14
C ALA A 138 -9.19 52.03 -6.04
N PHE A 139 -10.00 52.23 -7.08
CA PHE A 139 -9.89 53.39 -7.96
C PHE A 139 -10.14 54.71 -7.23
N ASP A 140 -11.20 54.78 -6.42
CA ASP A 140 -11.56 56.00 -5.69
C ASP A 140 -10.53 56.33 -4.60
N ALA A 141 -10.00 55.32 -3.90
CA ALA A 141 -8.91 55.49 -2.94
C ALA A 141 -7.63 55.95 -3.65
N TRP A 142 -7.25 55.31 -4.76
CA TRP A 142 -6.10 55.72 -5.56
C TRP A 142 -6.19 57.16 -6.03
N LEU A 143 -7.35 57.58 -6.54
CA LEU A 143 -7.56 58.97 -6.98
C LEU A 143 -7.50 59.98 -5.82
N SER A 144 -7.81 59.56 -4.59
CA SER A 144 -7.74 60.41 -3.40
C SER A 144 -6.31 60.68 -2.91
N GLU A 145 -5.35 59.84 -3.31
CA GLU A 145 -3.91 60.02 -3.03
C GLU A 145 -3.22 60.97 -4.04
N ASP A 146 -4.00 61.64 -4.91
CA ASP A 146 -3.51 62.57 -5.95
C ASP A 146 -2.35 62.03 -6.81
N PRO A 147 -2.54 60.89 -7.51
CA PRO A 147 -1.48 60.11 -8.15
C PRO A 147 -0.83 60.81 -9.36
N PHE A 148 -1.35 61.96 -9.76
CA PHE A 148 -0.80 62.76 -10.86
C PHE A 148 0.08 63.91 -10.37
N ALA A 149 0.02 64.25 -9.08
CA ALA A 149 0.81 65.31 -8.47
C ALA A 149 1.77 64.80 -7.41
N ASP A 150 1.40 63.73 -6.69
CA ASP A 150 2.24 63.08 -5.70
C ASP A 150 3.08 61.95 -6.33
N VAL A 151 4.38 61.98 -6.07
CA VAL A 151 5.34 60.97 -6.54
C VAL A 151 5.37 59.73 -5.66
N ASP A 152 4.92 59.85 -4.40
CA ASP A 152 4.88 58.74 -3.44
C ASP A 152 3.56 57.96 -3.52
N ALA A 153 2.59 58.45 -4.29
CA ALA A 153 1.32 57.77 -4.52
C ALA A 153 1.51 56.47 -5.34
N PRO A 154 0.68 55.43 -5.12
CA PRO A 154 0.76 54.19 -5.90
C PRO A 154 0.61 54.44 -7.41
N ASP A 155 1.38 53.74 -8.23
CA ASP A 155 1.41 53.93 -9.69
C ASP A 155 0.04 53.66 -10.34
N THR A 156 -0.69 52.66 -9.84
CA THR A 156 -2.01 52.28 -10.36
C THR A 156 -2.98 51.90 -9.25
N PRO A 157 -4.30 51.97 -9.50
CA PRO A 157 -5.31 51.44 -8.58
C PRO A 157 -5.13 49.95 -8.26
N PHE A 158 -4.42 49.19 -9.10
CA PHE A 158 -4.21 47.76 -8.91
C PHE A 158 -3.16 47.44 -7.85
N ASP A 159 -2.38 48.44 -7.44
CA ASP A 159 -1.38 48.34 -6.37
C ASP A 159 -1.98 48.71 -5.00
N MET A 160 -3.24 49.20 -4.99
CA MET A 160 -3.97 49.53 -3.78
C MET A 160 -4.38 48.28 -2.99
N PRO A 161 -4.28 48.28 -1.65
CA PRO A 161 -4.77 47.19 -0.80
C PRO A 161 -6.27 46.89 -0.97
N GLU A 162 -7.05 47.91 -1.34
CA GLU A 162 -8.49 47.83 -1.59
C GLU A 162 -8.81 47.01 -2.84
N TYR A 163 -7.85 46.84 -3.77
CA TYR A 163 -8.08 46.09 -5.00
C TYR A 163 -8.09 44.59 -4.73
N ARG A 164 -9.29 44.06 -4.48
CA ARG A 164 -9.50 42.64 -4.17
C ARG A 164 -10.60 42.05 -5.05
N VAL A 165 -10.18 41.17 -5.95
CA VAL A 165 -11.11 40.38 -6.77
C VAL A 165 -11.59 39.19 -5.95
N ALA A 166 -12.88 39.15 -5.63
CA ALA A 166 -13.44 38.15 -4.71
C ALA A 166 -13.17 36.71 -5.18
N ALA A 167 -13.27 36.47 -6.49
CA ALA A 167 -12.98 35.16 -7.09
C ALA A 167 -11.52 34.71 -6.90
N LEU A 168 -10.54 35.63 -6.91
CA LEU A 168 -9.13 35.27 -6.65
C LEU A 168 -8.89 34.94 -5.18
N VAL A 169 -9.56 35.65 -4.27
CA VAL A 169 -9.51 35.35 -2.83
C VAL A 169 -10.10 33.97 -2.55
N GLU A 170 -11.27 33.67 -3.13
CA GLU A 170 -11.91 32.36 -2.98
C GLU A 170 -11.06 31.26 -3.62
N ALA A 171 -10.47 31.51 -4.80
CA ALA A 171 -9.58 30.55 -5.45
C ALA A 171 -8.38 30.18 -4.58
N ALA A 172 -7.76 31.15 -3.91
CA ALA A 172 -6.64 30.91 -3.00
C ALA A 172 -7.06 30.06 -1.79
N ALA A 173 -8.21 30.36 -1.17
CA ALA A 173 -8.74 29.57 -0.05
C ALA A 173 -9.01 28.11 -0.46
N LYS A 174 -9.61 27.90 -1.65
CA LYS A 174 -9.85 26.56 -2.19
C LYS A 174 -8.56 25.79 -2.46
N LEU A 175 -7.52 26.48 -2.92
CA LEU A 175 -6.21 25.87 -3.16
C LEU A 175 -5.55 25.44 -1.85
N GLU A 176 -5.62 26.27 -0.81
CA GLU A 176 -5.11 25.93 0.54
C GLU A 176 -5.81 24.70 1.11
N ASP A 177 -7.14 24.63 1.02
CA ASP A 177 -7.91 23.45 1.40
C ASP A 177 -7.48 22.21 0.60
N ALA A 178 -7.28 22.38 -0.71
CA ALA A 178 -6.84 21.29 -1.58
C ALA A 178 -5.45 20.75 -1.20
N GLU A 179 -4.52 21.63 -0.82
CA GLU A 179 -3.20 21.24 -0.34
C GLU A 179 -3.26 20.51 1.00
N ASN A 180 -4.14 20.95 1.90
CA ASN A 180 -4.37 20.25 3.16
C ASN A 180 -4.92 18.82 2.94
N PHE A 181 -5.94 18.66 2.11
CA PHE A 181 -6.43 17.32 1.73
C PHE A 181 -5.37 16.52 0.97
N GLY A 182 -4.57 17.16 0.12
CA GLY A 182 -3.46 16.52 -0.60
C GLY A 182 -2.45 15.88 0.36
N ARG A 183 -2.02 16.61 1.39
CA ARG A 183 -1.11 16.09 2.43
C ARG A 183 -1.73 14.93 3.21
N GLN A 184 -3.02 15.00 3.53
CA GLN A 184 -3.72 13.90 4.21
C GLN A 184 -3.82 12.64 3.35
N ALA A 185 -4.08 12.81 2.05
CA ALA A 185 -4.11 11.70 1.09
C ALA A 185 -2.74 11.03 1.00
N GLU A 186 -1.67 11.82 0.91
CA GLU A 186 -0.29 11.32 0.88
C GLU A 186 0.07 10.54 2.15
N MET A 187 -0.26 11.06 3.33
CA MET A 187 -0.06 10.35 4.60
C MET A 187 -0.80 9.01 4.62
N SER A 188 -2.06 8.98 4.15
CA SER A 188 -2.86 7.75 4.06
C SER A 188 -2.23 6.75 3.10
N GLY A 189 -1.80 7.20 1.93
CA GLY A 189 -1.12 6.38 0.92
C GLY A 189 0.18 5.78 1.43
N ASN A 190 1.00 6.58 2.10
CA ASN A 190 2.27 6.12 2.66
C ASN A 190 2.07 4.97 3.68
N ILE A 191 1.00 5.01 4.47
CA ILE A 191 0.68 3.91 5.40
C ILE A 191 0.25 2.65 4.61
N GLY A 192 -0.61 2.82 3.60
CA GLY A 192 -1.06 1.72 2.74
C GLY A 192 0.08 1.06 1.96
N ASP A 193 1.04 1.85 1.48
CA ASP A 193 2.25 1.38 0.80
C ASP A 193 3.16 0.58 1.74
N GLN A 194 3.28 0.97 3.01
CA GLN A 194 4.03 0.21 4.01
C GLN A 194 3.41 -1.17 4.29
N TYR A 195 2.07 -1.27 4.31
CA TYR A 195 1.39 -2.56 4.39
C TYR A 195 1.57 -3.39 3.11
N THR A 196 1.50 -2.77 1.93
CA THR A 196 1.74 -3.43 0.64
C THR A 196 3.16 -4.01 0.57
N LEU A 197 4.16 -3.22 0.97
CA LEU A 197 5.54 -3.68 1.06
C LEU A 197 5.69 -4.86 2.03
N SER A 198 4.97 -4.83 3.15
CA SER A 198 4.98 -5.92 4.14
C SER A 198 4.43 -7.23 3.56
N VAL A 199 3.37 -7.17 2.73
CA VAL A 199 2.85 -8.35 1.99
C VAL A 199 3.93 -8.94 1.07
N VAL A 200 4.65 -8.09 0.33
CA VAL A 200 5.72 -8.54 -0.58
C VAL A 200 6.87 -9.18 0.19
N ILE A 201 7.29 -8.59 1.31
CA ILE A 201 8.37 -9.12 2.16
C ILE A 201 7.94 -10.47 2.79
N LEU A 202 6.71 -10.58 3.27
CA LEU A 202 6.18 -11.85 3.79
C LEU A 202 6.19 -12.94 2.72
N ALA A 203 5.69 -12.64 1.52
CA ALA A 203 5.70 -13.59 0.40
C ALA A 203 7.13 -14.04 0.04
N ALA A 204 8.08 -13.11 -0.01
CA ALA A 204 9.50 -13.43 -0.25
C ALA A 204 10.08 -14.32 0.88
N SER A 205 9.75 -14.05 2.13
CA SER A 205 10.21 -14.86 3.28
C SER A 205 9.68 -16.29 3.22
N LEU A 206 8.40 -16.48 2.89
CA LEU A 206 7.78 -17.79 2.73
C LEU A 206 8.34 -18.55 1.53
N LEU A 207 8.62 -17.84 0.43
CA LEU A 207 9.28 -18.42 -0.74
C LEU A 207 10.68 -18.95 -0.39
N LEU A 208 11.49 -18.17 0.33
CA LEU A 208 12.81 -18.60 0.79
C LEU A 208 12.70 -19.86 1.67
N ALA A 209 11.76 -19.88 2.61
CA ALA A 209 11.50 -21.05 3.45
C ALA A 209 11.08 -22.27 2.61
N GLY A 210 10.22 -22.10 1.60
CA GLY A 210 9.77 -23.17 0.72
C GLY A 210 10.87 -23.75 -0.17
N ILE A 211 11.79 -22.91 -0.67
CA ILE A 211 12.94 -23.36 -1.49
C ILE A 211 13.99 -24.07 -0.63
N ALA A 212 14.08 -23.77 0.67
CA ALA A 212 15.09 -24.36 1.55
C ALA A 212 15.07 -25.89 1.58
N ASN A 213 13.91 -26.51 1.35
CA ASN A 213 13.75 -27.97 1.28
C ASN A 213 14.41 -28.61 0.04
N ARG A 214 14.89 -27.83 -0.92
CA ARG A 214 15.60 -28.33 -2.11
C ARG A 214 17.10 -28.53 -1.91
N PHE A 215 17.67 -28.02 -0.82
CA PHE A 215 19.11 -28.17 -0.56
C PHE A 215 19.39 -29.52 0.11
N GLU A 216 20.28 -30.30 -0.50
CA GLU A 216 20.77 -31.56 0.07
C GLU A 216 21.65 -31.32 1.30
N TRP A 217 22.31 -30.17 1.38
CA TRP A 217 23.20 -29.80 2.47
C TRP A 217 22.41 -29.21 3.64
N ALA A 218 22.43 -29.92 4.77
CA ALA A 218 21.67 -29.55 5.97
C ALA A 218 22.03 -28.17 6.52
N GLU A 219 23.30 -27.77 6.43
CA GLU A 219 23.78 -26.46 6.86
C GLU A 219 23.19 -25.33 6.01
N LEU A 220 23.22 -25.50 4.68
CA LEU A 220 22.71 -24.50 3.73
C LEU A 220 21.19 -24.32 3.88
N ARG A 221 20.47 -25.43 4.09
CA ARG A 221 19.04 -25.40 4.45
C ARG A 221 18.79 -24.62 5.75
N ALA A 222 19.57 -24.88 6.81
CA ALA A 222 19.41 -24.19 8.08
C ALA A 222 19.67 -22.68 7.97
N VAL A 223 20.68 -22.26 7.19
CA VAL A 223 20.97 -20.84 6.94
C VAL A 223 19.80 -20.16 6.21
N VAL A 224 19.27 -20.76 5.15
CA VAL A 224 18.15 -20.17 4.37
C VAL A 224 16.88 -20.08 5.22
N VAL A 225 16.53 -21.13 5.98
CA VAL A 225 15.38 -21.10 6.89
C VAL A 225 15.56 -20.05 7.98
N GLY A 226 16.77 -19.95 8.57
CA GLY A 226 17.08 -18.93 9.58
C GLY A 226 16.92 -17.51 9.02
N ALA A 227 17.45 -17.25 7.83
CA ALA A 227 17.30 -15.95 7.15
C ALA A 227 15.82 -15.64 6.85
N ALA A 228 15.05 -16.60 6.32
CA ALA A 228 13.63 -16.45 6.08
C ALA A 228 12.85 -16.11 7.36
N LEU A 229 13.17 -16.79 8.47
CA LEU A 229 12.53 -16.55 9.76
C LEU A 229 12.85 -15.15 10.32
N ILE A 230 14.09 -14.67 10.17
CA ILE A 230 14.48 -13.30 10.57
C ILE A 230 13.68 -12.26 9.78
N VAL A 231 13.60 -12.41 8.45
CA VAL A 231 12.85 -11.49 7.58
C VAL A 231 11.35 -11.51 7.94
N LEU A 232 10.79 -12.69 8.18
CA LEU A 232 9.40 -12.86 8.58
C LEU A 232 9.12 -12.17 9.92
N LEU A 233 9.95 -12.38 10.93
CA LEU A 233 9.78 -11.77 12.25
C LEU A 233 9.91 -10.24 12.18
N TYR A 234 10.90 -9.73 11.45
CA TYR A 234 11.05 -8.29 11.21
C TYR A 234 9.78 -7.70 10.57
N CYS A 235 9.24 -8.37 9.55
CA CYS A 235 8.05 -7.90 8.86
C CYS A 235 6.81 -7.91 9.76
N VAL A 236 6.62 -8.97 10.56
CA VAL A 236 5.51 -9.04 11.53
C VAL A 236 5.62 -7.93 12.58
N ILE A 237 6.81 -7.68 13.11
CA ILE A 237 7.05 -6.59 14.06
C ILE A 237 6.71 -5.24 13.43
N ASN A 238 7.08 -5.02 12.17
CA ASN A 238 6.76 -3.79 11.45
C ASN A 238 5.24 -3.62 11.29
N ILE A 239 4.54 -4.65 10.82
CA ILE A 239 3.07 -4.66 10.68
C ILE A 239 2.36 -4.27 11.99
N ILE A 240 2.84 -4.78 13.13
CA ILE A 240 2.25 -4.49 14.46
C ILE A 240 2.45 -3.03 14.88
N ARG A 241 3.49 -2.35 14.38
CA ARG A 241 3.77 -0.93 14.68
C ARG A 241 3.04 0.04 13.77
N LEU A 242 2.56 -0.43 12.61
CA LEU A 242 1.86 0.42 11.65
C LEU A 242 0.49 0.87 12.17
N PRO A 243 0.04 2.08 11.81
CA PRO A 243 -1.30 2.55 12.14
C PRO A 243 -2.36 1.65 11.50
N VAL A 244 -3.26 1.13 12.34
CA VAL A 244 -4.48 0.47 11.87
C VAL A 244 -5.51 1.50 11.45
N PHE A 245 -6.24 1.19 10.37
CA PHE A 245 -7.33 2.03 9.87
C PHE A 245 -8.50 2.09 10.85
#